data_AF-A0A971CWC8-F1
#
_entry.id   AF-A0A971CWC8-F1
#
_cell.length_a   1.000
_cell.length_b   1.000
_cell.length_c   1.000
_cell.angle_alpha   90.00
_cell.angle_beta   90.00
_cell.angle_gamma   90.00
#
_symmetry.space_group_name_H-M   'P 1'
#
loop_
_entity.id
_entity.type
_entity.pdbx_description
1 polymer ?
#
loop_
_entity_poly.entity_id
_entity_poly.type
_entity_poly.pdbx_seq_one_letter_code
_entity_poly.pdbx_strand_id
1 'polypeptide(L)'
;MSSTQDSSQTMRYFSLGLDDPRPLTLSARVQSFRCAARGVRLMLRSQHNAWLHAVASCCVLIVGGLSVLTGPEWCWIVLAIMAVWTAEALNTALELLADVASP
;
A
#
# COMPACT_ATOMS: atom_id res chain seq x y z
N MET A 1 -50.20 14.56 28.07
CA MET A 1 -49.05 13.85 28.69
C MET A 1 -48.47 12.87 27.67
N SER A 2 -47.56 13.32 26.81
CA SER A 2 -46.97 12.52 25.72
C SER A 2 -45.58 13.03 25.36
N SER A 3 -44.76 13.36 26.35
CA SER A 3 -43.45 13.99 26.18
C SER A 3 -42.30 13.19 26.84
N THR A 4 -42.55 11.96 27.27
CA THR A 4 -41.57 11.12 28.01
C THR A 4 -41.08 9.89 27.24
N GLN A 5 -41.61 9.61 26.05
CA GLN A 5 -41.27 8.40 25.29
C GLN A 5 -40.24 8.62 24.16
N ASP A 6 -39.92 9.88 23.82
CA ASP A 6 -38.97 10.21 22.75
C ASP A 6 -37.51 10.32 23.28
N SER A 7 -37.33 10.76 24.52
CA SER A 7 -36.01 10.95 25.15
C SER A 7 -35.24 9.64 25.38
N SER A 8 -35.94 8.50 25.41
CA SER A 8 -35.34 7.18 25.60
C SER A 8 -34.83 6.55 24.30
N GLN A 9 -35.23 7.07 23.13
CA GLN A 9 -34.68 6.66 21.84
C GLN A 9 -33.41 7.44 21.50
N THR A 10 -33.39 8.75 21.73
CA THR A 10 -32.22 9.60 21.44
C THR A 10 -30.99 9.22 22.27
N MET A 11 -31.18 8.82 23.53
CA MET A 11 -30.11 8.31 24.40
C MET A 11 -29.53 6.95 23.95
N ARG A 12 -30.33 6.11 23.26
CA ARG A 12 -29.86 4.81 22.75
C ARG A 12 -28.99 4.95 21.51
N TYR A 13 -29.25 5.93 20.65
CA TYR A 13 -28.38 6.24 19.50
C TYR A 13 -27.06 6.89 19.95
N PHE A 14 -27.07 7.70 21.00
CA PHE A 14 -25.85 8.28 21.58
C PHE A 14 -24.95 7.24 22.28
N SER A 15 -25.53 6.17 22.85
CA SER A 15 -24.76 5.02 23.39
C SER A 15 -24.29 4.00 22.35
N LEU A 16 -24.68 4.14 21.07
CA LEU A 16 -24.41 3.18 19.99
C LEU A 16 -22.99 3.29 19.39
N GLY A 17 -22.03 3.82 20.16
CA GLY A 17 -20.60 3.61 19.90
C GLY A 17 -20.02 4.40 18.72
N LEU A 18 -20.37 5.67 18.56
CA LEU A 18 -19.68 6.59 17.63
C LEU A 18 -18.55 7.42 18.28
N ASP A 19 -18.01 6.95 19.40
CA ASP A 19 -16.77 7.46 20.00
C ASP A 19 -15.75 6.33 20.08
N ASP A 20 -15.40 5.72 18.95
CA ASP A 20 -14.12 5.02 18.83
C ASP A 20 -13.11 5.96 18.15
N PRO A 21 -12.53 6.94 18.87
CA PRO A 21 -11.34 7.61 18.38
C PRO A 21 -10.23 6.56 18.46
N ARG A 22 -10.19 5.63 17.50
CA ARG A 22 -9.12 4.62 17.41
C ARG A 22 -7.82 5.39 17.52
N PRO A 23 -7.08 5.26 18.64
CA PRO A 23 -5.84 6.01 18.76
C PRO A 23 -4.97 5.58 17.59
N LEU A 24 -4.24 6.54 16.99
CA LEU A 24 -3.24 6.27 15.96
C LEU A 24 -2.15 5.39 16.58
N THR A 25 -2.46 4.12 16.76
CA THR A 25 -1.70 3.17 17.54
C THR A 25 -0.58 2.68 16.65
N LEU A 26 0.65 2.79 17.15
CA LEU A 26 1.83 2.33 16.44
C LEU A 26 1.71 0.83 16.08
N SER A 27 0.98 0.05 16.88
CA SER A 27 0.64 -1.35 16.57
C SER A 27 -0.18 -1.52 15.30
N ALA A 28 -1.19 -0.66 15.07
CA ALA A 28 -1.99 -0.68 13.85
C ALA A 28 -1.15 -0.28 12.61
N ARG A 29 -0.25 0.69 12.74
CA ARG A 29 0.69 1.07 11.66
C ARG A 29 1.67 -0.04 11.33
N VAL A 30 2.24 -0.70 12.35
CA VAL A 30 3.14 -1.84 12.17
C VAL A 30 2.40 -2.99 11.47
N GLN A 31 1.13 -3.22 11.76
CA GLN A 31 0.34 -4.22 11.07
C GLN A 31 0.13 -3.89 9.58
N SER A 32 -0.16 -2.63 9.24
CA SER A 32 -0.24 -2.18 7.84
C SER A 32 1.09 -2.34 7.10
N PHE A 33 2.22 -2.00 7.75
CA PHE A 33 3.55 -2.24 7.19
C PHE A 33 3.83 -3.72 6.96
N ARG A 34 3.41 -4.60 7.88
CA ARG A 34 3.58 -6.05 7.73
C ARG A 34 2.76 -6.61 6.57
N CYS A 35 1.54 -6.11 6.37
CA CYS A 35 0.73 -6.47 5.19
C CYS A 35 1.39 -5.99 3.90
N ALA A 36 1.81 -4.73 3.82
CA ALA A 36 2.51 -4.19 2.66
C ALA A 36 3.81 -4.97 2.36
N ALA A 37 4.62 -5.25 3.38
CA ALA A 37 5.85 -6.02 3.24
C ALA A 37 5.60 -7.47 2.81
N ARG A 38 4.45 -8.06 3.20
CA ARG A 38 4.07 -9.41 2.74
C ARG A 38 3.69 -9.38 1.26
N GLY A 39 2.97 -8.35 0.80
CA GLY A 39 2.66 -8.13 -0.63
C GLY A 39 3.92 -7.96 -1.47
N VAL A 40 4.84 -7.10 -1.04
CA VAL A 40 6.15 -6.92 -1.71
C VAL A 40 6.94 -8.22 -1.78
N ARG A 41 6.95 -9.01 -0.69
CA ARG A 41 7.68 -10.28 -0.64
C ARG A 41 7.06 -11.36 -1.52
N LEU A 42 5.74 -11.36 -1.67
CA LEU A 42 5.02 -12.25 -2.60
C LEU A 42 5.39 -11.89 -4.05
N MET A 43 5.35 -10.61 -4.39
CA MET A 43 5.70 -10.10 -5.71
C MET A 43 7.16 -10.44 -6.08
N LEU A 44 8.09 -10.19 -5.17
CA LEU A 44 9.53 -10.53 -5.33
C LEU A 44 9.81 -12.03 -5.46
N ARG A 45 8.94 -12.90 -4.92
CA ARG A 45 9.13 -14.36 -5.00
C ARG A 45 8.39 -15.01 -6.17
N SER A 46 7.29 -14.42 -6.63
CA SER A 46 6.46 -15.00 -7.69
C SER A 46 7.02 -14.73 -9.07
N GLN A 47 7.67 -13.57 -9.29
CA GLN A 47 8.02 -13.10 -10.62
C GLN A 47 9.53 -13.03 -10.83
N HIS A 48 10.05 -13.76 -11.82
CA HIS A 48 11.45 -13.67 -12.24
C HIS A 48 11.78 -12.27 -12.78
N ASN A 49 10.82 -11.62 -13.42
CA ASN A 49 10.93 -10.25 -13.94
C ASN A 49 11.14 -9.23 -12.80
N ALA A 50 10.47 -9.38 -11.65
CA ALA A 50 10.68 -8.51 -10.49
C ALA A 50 12.13 -8.52 -9.98
N TRP A 51 12.84 -9.66 -10.10
CA TRP A 51 14.25 -9.76 -9.73
C TRP A 51 15.15 -9.02 -10.72
N LEU A 52 14.87 -9.14 -12.01
CA LEU A 52 15.58 -8.39 -13.06
C LEU A 52 15.37 -6.87 -12.91
N HIS A 53 14.14 -6.44 -12.60
CA HIS A 53 13.84 -5.03 -12.33
C HIS A 53 14.51 -4.50 -11.06
N ALA A 54 14.63 -5.32 -10.01
CA ALA A 54 15.37 -4.97 -8.81
C ALA A 54 16.88 -4.79 -9.11
N VAL A 55 17.47 -5.70 -9.88
CA VAL A 55 18.87 -5.60 -10.32
C VAL A 55 19.08 -4.36 -11.19
N ALA A 56 18.21 -4.11 -12.16
CA ALA A 56 18.27 -2.94 -13.02
C ALA A 56 18.14 -1.64 -12.21
N SER A 57 17.23 -1.58 -11.23
CA SER A 57 17.08 -0.44 -10.32
C SER A 57 18.36 -0.19 -9.51
N CYS A 58 18.97 -1.24 -8.96
CA CYS A 58 20.25 -1.13 -8.26
C CYS A 58 21.37 -0.63 -9.17
N CYS A 59 21.46 -1.13 -10.41
CA CYS A 59 22.45 -0.65 -11.38
C CYS A 59 22.26 0.83 -11.70
N VAL A 60 21.02 1.28 -11.93
CA VAL A 60 20.71 2.70 -12.19
C VAL A 60 21.08 3.58 -11.01
N LEU A 61 20.81 3.15 -9.77
CA LEU A 61 21.20 3.90 -8.57
C LEU A 61 22.71 3.97 -8.39
N ILE A 62 23.45 2.89 -8.67
CA ILE A 62 24.92 2.86 -8.58
C ILE A 62 25.54 3.77 -9.65
N VAL A 63 25.13 3.61 -10.91
CA VAL A 63 25.64 4.42 -12.03
C VAL A 63 25.24 5.89 -11.86
N GLY A 64 24.03 6.14 -11.38
CA GLY A 64 23.56 7.49 -11.06
C GLY A 64 24.33 8.12 -9.91
N GLY A 65 24.66 7.36 -8.86
CA GLY A 65 25.47 7.86 -7.73
C GLY A 65 26.91 8.20 -8.14
N LEU A 66 27.45 7.52 -9.15
CA LEU A 66 28.76 7.81 -9.72
C LEU A 66 28.74 8.95 -10.75
N SER A 67 27.55 9.35 -11.22
CA SER A 67 27.37 10.41 -12.21
C SER A 67 26.98 11.71 -11.50
N VAL A 68 27.41 12.86 -12.03
CA VAL A 68 27.04 14.18 -11.46
C VAL A 68 25.63 14.56 -11.93
N LEU A 69 24.63 13.82 -11.48
CA LEU A 69 23.22 14.14 -11.76
C LEU A 69 22.73 15.27 -10.88
N THR A 70 21.97 16.17 -11.49
CA THR A 70 21.24 17.25 -10.84
C THR A 70 19.97 16.74 -10.17
N GLY A 71 19.46 17.49 -9.19
CA GLY A 71 18.25 17.11 -8.43
C GLY A 71 17.03 16.70 -9.29
N PRO A 72 16.70 17.42 -10.38
CA PRO A 72 15.58 17.04 -11.26
C PRO A 72 15.78 15.69 -11.97
N GLU A 73 16.99 15.33 -12.35
CA GLU A 73 17.27 14.06 -13.03
C GLU A 73 17.06 12.87 -12.09
N TRP A 74 17.43 13.04 -10.82
CA TRP A 74 17.09 12.08 -9.77
C TRP A 74 15.59 11.91 -9.58
N CYS A 75 14.80 12.99 -9.65
CA CYS A 75 13.34 12.87 -9.60
C CYS A 75 12.79 12.02 -10.75
N TRP A 76 13.30 12.19 -11.97
CA TRP A 76 12.89 11.37 -13.12
C TRP A 76 13.30 9.91 -12.97
N ILE A 77 14.50 9.63 -12.46
CA ILE A 77 14.97 8.27 -12.16
C ILE A 77 14.06 7.60 -11.13
N VAL A 78 13.77 8.29 -10.02
CA VAL A 78 12.90 7.76 -8.96
C VAL A 78 11.49 7.52 -9.49
N LEU A 79 10.94 8.44 -10.28
CA LEU A 79 9.64 8.26 -10.92
C LEU A 79 9.61 7.06 -11.86
N ALA A 80 10.64 6.88 -12.69
CA ALA A 80 10.74 5.74 -13.59
C ALA A 80 10.80 4.42 -12.81
N ILE A 81 11.61 4.35 -11.76
CA ILE A 81 11.68 3.18 -10.86
C ILE A 81 10.28 2.91 -10.29
N MET A 82 9.64 3.90 -9.67
CA MET A 82 8.32 3.74 -9.06
C MET A 82 7.24 3.31 -10.06
N ALA A 83 7.26 3.85 -11.28
CA ALA A 83 6.31 3.48 -12.33
C ALA A 83 6.44 2.01 -12.72
N VAL A 84 7.67 1.52 -12.92
CA VAL A 84 7.93 0.11 -13.25
C VAL A 84 7.48 -0.82 -12.12
N TRP A 85 7.82 -0.51 -10.87
CA TRP A 85 7.37 -1.29 -9.72
C TRP A 85 5.85 -1.33 -9.58
N THR A 86 5.18 -0.21 -9.88
CA THR A 86 3.71 -0.13 -9.85
C THR A 86 3.09 -0.98 -10.97
N ALA A 87 3.64 -0.93 -12.18
CA ALA A 87 3.18 -1.73 -13.30
C ALA A 87 3.32 -3.23 -13.04
N GLU A 88 4.45 -3.67 -12.48
CA GLU A 88 4.67 -5.08 -12.11
C GLU A 88 3.69 -5.55 -11.03
N ALA A 89 3.43 -4.71 -10.02
CA ALA A 89 2.45 -4.99 -8.99
C ALA A 89 1.04 -5.14 -9.55
N LEU A 90 0.68 -4.27 -10.49
CA LEU A 90 -0.61 -4.34 -11.17
C LEU A 90 -0.72 -5.61 -12.03
N ASN A 91 0.32 -5.96 -12.78
CA ASN A 91 0.36 -7.20 -13.56
C ASN A 91 0.18 -8.43 -12.66
N THR A 92 0.92 -8.51 -11.55
CA THR A 92 0.80 -9.62 -10.58
C THR A 92 -0.61 -9.69 -9.98
N ALA A 93 -1.21 -8.54 -9.66
CA ALA A 93 -2.57 -8.50 -9.11
C ALA A 93 -3.62 -8.96 -10.16
N LEU A 94 -3.44 -8.60 -11.43
CA LEU A 94 -4.31 -9.02 -12.53
C LEU A 94 -4.16 -10.51 -12.84
N GLU A 95 -2.95 -11.06 -12.83
CA GLU A 95 -2.70 -12.50 -12.96
C GLU A 95 -3.43 -13.29 -11.87
N LEU A 96 -3.26 -12.89 -10.59
CA LEU A 96 -3.96 -13.52 -9.47
C LEU A 96 -5.48 -13.43 -9.59
N LEU A 97 -6.00 -12.30 -10.10
CA LEU A 97 -7.44 -12.14 -10.32
C LEU A 97 -7.94 -13.05 -11.45
N ALA A 98 -7.17 -13.17 -12.54
CA ALA A 98 -7.50 -14.02 -13.68
C ALA A 98 -7.50 -15.50 -13.29
N ASP A 99 -6.51 -15.96 -12.52
CA ASP A 99 -6.42 -17.33 -12.00
C ASP A 99 -7.65 -17.70 -11.15
N VAL A 100 -8.17 -16.75 -10.37
CA VAL A 100 -9.37 -16.97 -9.56
C VAL A 100 -10.66 -16.95 -10.41
N ALA A 101 -10.69 -16.17 -11.48
CA ALA A 101 -11.86 -16.05 -12.36
C ALA A 101 -11.99 -17.19 -13.37
N SER A 102 -10.89 -17.87 -13.72
CA SER A 102 -10.84 -18.96 -14.69
C SER A 102 -9.97 -20.11 -14.16
N PRO A 103 -10.50 -20.97 -13.28
CA PRO A 103 -9.77 -22.13 -12.76
C PRO A 103 -9.49 -23.20 -13.83
#